data_AF-A0A8J4JFI0-F1
#
_entry.id   AF-A0A8J4JFI0-F1
#
_cell.length_a   1.000
_cell.length_b   1.000
_cell.length_c   1.000
_cell.angle_alpha   90.00
_cell.angle_beta   90.00
_cell.angle_gamma   90.00
#
_symmetry.space_group_name_H-M   'P 1'
#
loop_
_entity.id
_entity.type
_entity.pdbx_description
1 polymer ?
#
loop_
_entity_poly.entity_id
_entity_poly.type
_entity_poly.pdbx_seq_one_letter_code
_entity_poly.pdbx_strand_id
1 'polypeptide(L)'
;LILRLNDAPVKEHKKDVGERTSIRLFFPESVLLNPLENNDDTLMVFVPFKPLDFLWLREVLLKTRIKVRCGFWHQPPREGNGNVSQLCILNPYVTYEAMYKLLQLNTSNRRYATTGIIALNLALHMCQEVIIAGFGYPGNHDNTTPIHCYNIGRS
;
A
#
# COMPACT_ATOMS: atom_id res chain seq x y z
N LEU A 1 2.09 14.82 8.08
CA LEU A 1 2.51 13.55 7.44
C LEU A 1 1.67 13.33 6.20
N ILE A 2 2.24 12.81 5.11
CA ILE A 2 1.46 12.36 3.94
C ILE A 2 1.64 10.86 3.76
N LEU A 3 0.56 10.10 3.99
CA LEU A 3 0.53 8.65 3.78
C LEU A 3 0.00 8.38 2.38
N ARG A 4 0.76 7.63 1.57
CA ARG A 4 0.32 7.11 0.27
C ARG A 4 0.30 5.60 0.30
N LEU A 5 -0.46 4.99 -0.60
CA LEU A 5 -0.73 3.56 -0.59
C LEU A 5 -0.36 2.97 -1.94
N ASN A 6 0.11 1.72 -1.92
CA ASN A 6 0.28 0.87 -3.10
C ASN A 6 1.15 1.55 -4.17
N ASP A 7 0.77 1.37 -5.42
CA ASP A 7 1.44 1.82 -6.64
C ASP A 7 0.95 3.19 -7.12
N ALA A 8 0.31 3.99 -6.25
CA ALA A 8 -0.22 5.30 -6.63
C ALA A 8 0.92 6.25 -7.08
N PRO A 9 1.00 6.63 -8.37
CA PRO A 9 2.05 7.50 -8.90
C PRO A 9 1.86 8.94 -8.43
N VAL A 10 2.96 9.70 -8.40
CA VAL A 10 2.98 11.09 -7.92
C VAL A 10 3.46 12.03 -9.01
N LYS A 11 4.55 11.71 -9.72
CA LYS A 11 5.29 12.67 -10.55
C LYS A 11 4.47 13.37 -11.62
N GLU A 12 3.59 12.62 -12.29
CA GLU A 12 2.78 13.14 -13.40
C GLU A 12 1.44 13.74 -12.91
N HIS A 13 1.07 13.50 -11.65
CA HIS A 13 -0.21 13.90 -11.07
C HIS A 13 -0.08 14.92 -9.92
N LYS A 14 1.10 15.53 -9.78
CA LYS A 14 1.46 16.45 -8.68
C LYS A 14 0.43 17.55 -8.40
N LYS A 15 -0.24 18.05 -9.44
CA LYS A 15 -1.28 19.09 -9.32
C LYS A 15 -2.50 18.61 -8.52
N ASP A 16 -2.87 17.35 -8.69
CA ASP A 16 -4.08 16.78 -8.09
C ASP A 16 -3.79 16.09 -6.76
N VAL A 17 -2.61 15.45 -6.65
CA VAL A 17 -2.28 14.58 -5.51
C VAL A 17 -1.18 15.14 -4.61
N GLY A 18 -0.57 16.27 -4.97
CA GLY A 18 0.59 16.87 -4.30
C GLY A 18 1.90 16.10 -4.54
N GLU A 19 3.03 16.67 -4.14
CA GLU A 19 4.37 16.10 -4.43
C GLU A 19 4.99 15.30 -3.28
N ARG A 20 4.56 15.58 -2.05
CA ARG A 20 5.20 15.02 -0.85
C ARG A 20 4.64 13.64 -0.53
N THR A 21 5.50 12.74 -0.09
CA THR A 21 5.19 11.44 0.48
C THR A 21 6.06 11.25 1.72
N SER A 22 5.45 11.11 2.90
CA SER A 22 6.19 10.84 4.14
C SER A 22 6.28 9.34 4.41
N ILE A 23 5.17 8.63 4.19
CA ILE A 23 5.06 7.20 4.41
C ILE A 23 4.35 6.59 3.19
N ARG A 24 4.87 5.50 2.64
CA ARG A 24 4.17 4.72 1.61
C ARG A 24 3.92 3.29 2.11
N LEU A 25 2.65 2.95 2.30
CA LEU A 25 2.25 1.60 2.69
C LEU A 25 2.12 0.72 1.45
N PHE A 26 2.71 -0.47 1.48
CA PHE A 26 2.69 -1.40 0.35
C PHE A 26 2.72 -2.86 0.82
N PHE A 27 2.33 -3.76 -0.07
CA PHE A 27 2.51 -5.21 0.05
C PHE A 27 3.12 -5.73 -1.27
N PRO A 28 3.62 -6.97 -1.35
CA PRO A 28 4.43 -7.42 -2.49
C PRO A 28 3.81 -7.13 -3.86
N GLU A 29 2.53 -7.43 -4.04
CA GLU A 29 1.83 -7.23 -5.32
C GLU A 29 1.45 -5.78 -5.62
N SER A 30 1.64 -4.84 -4.69
CA SER A 30 1.30 -3.42 -4.86
C SER A 30 2.52 -2.48 -4.83
N VAL A 31 3.73 -3.04 -4.90
CA VAL A 31 4.97 -2.27 -4.90
C VAL A 31 5.04 -1.36 -6.12
N LEU A 32 5.32 -0.08 -5.88
CA LEU A 32 5.67 0.87 -6.94
C LEU A 32 7.11 0.61 -7.42
N LEU A 33 7.27 0.31 -8.70
CA LEU A 33 8.56 -0.08 -9.29
C LEU A 33 9.54 1.08 -9.46
N ASN A 34 9.03 2.28 -9.74
CA ASN A 34 9.85 3.45 -10.00
C ASN A 34 10.23 4.14 -8.67
N PRO A 35 11.49 4.03 -8.20
CA PRO A 35 11.90 4.63 -6.92
C PRO A 35 11.78 6.15 -6.93
N LEU A 36 11.83 6.78 -8.12
CA LEU A 36 11.73 8.22 -8.25
C LEU A 36 10.35 8.78 -7.87
N GLU A 37 9.33 7.92 -7.75
CA GLU A 37 7.99 8.30 -7.29
C GLU A 37 7.91 8.58 -5.78
N ASN A 38 9.01 8.38 -5.05
CA ASN A 38 9.16 8.70 -3.63
C ASN A 38 10.11 9.88 -3.45
N ASN A 39 9.92 10.62 -2.36
CA ASN A 39 10.94 11.53 -1.84
C ASN A 39 12.07 10.74 -1.19
N ASP A 40 13.29 11.29 -1.16
CA ASP A 40 14.47 10.65 -0.56
C ASP A 40 14.30 10.29 0.91
N ASP A 41 13.38 10.94 1.64
CA ASP A 41 13.05 10.72 3.05
C ASP A 41 11.80 9.85 3.27
N THR A 42 11.23 9.27 2.20
CA THR A 42 10.00 8.48 2.31
C THR A 42 10.23 7.19 3.09
N LEU A 43 9.44 6.97 4.14
CA LEU A 43 9.42 5.70 4.86
C LEU A 43 8.52 4.70 4.13
N MET A 44 9.11 3.61 3.67
CA MET A 44 8.39 2.49 3.06
C MET A 44 7.87 1.56 4.17
N VAL A 45 6.56 1.42 4.30
CA VAL A 45 5.92 0.57 5.33
C VAL A 45 5.32 -0.66 4.67
N PHE A 46 5.91 -1.82 4.97
CA PHE A 46 5.47 -3.11 4.49
C PHE A 46 4.29 -3.64 5.30
N VAL A 47 3.20 -3.98 4.62
CA VAL A 47 1.95 -4.48 5.20
C VAL A 47 1.78 -5.97 4.82
N PRO A 48 2.15 -6.92 5.70
CA PRO A 48 2.00 -8.33 5.41
C PRO A 48 0.56 -8.81 5.57
N PHE A 49 0.07 -9.58 4.60
CA PHE A 49 -1.26 -10.23 4.63
C PHE A 49 -1.16 -11.75 4.72
N LYS A 50 -0.03 -12.34 4.30
CA LYS A 50 0.18 -13.80 4.28
C LYS A 50 1.65 -14.16 4.55
N PRO A 51 1.94 -15.37 5.05
CA PRO A 51 3.33 -15.81 5.31
C PRO A 51 4.26 -15.67 4.10
N LEU A 52 3.68 -15.81 2.90
CA LEU A 52 4.38 -15.68 1.64
C LEU A 52 5.00 -14.29 1.42
N ASP A 53 4.39 -13.25 1.99
CA ASP A 53 4.86 -11.88 1.83
C ASP A 53 6.21 -11.70 2.54
N PHE A 54 6.40 -12.35 3.69
CA PHE A 54 7.68 -12.34 4.41
C PHE A 54 8.77 -13.11 3.68
N LEU A 55 8.42 -14.21 3.01
CA LEU A 55 9.38 -14.94 2.18
C LEU A 55 9.86 -14.07 1.02
N TRP A 56 8.94 -13.38 0.34
CA TRP A 56 9.29 -12.42 -0.70
C TRP A 56 10.18 -11.29 -0.15
N LEU A 57 9.78 -10.68 0.98
CA LEU A 57 10.54 -9.58 1.57
C LEU A 57 11.96 -10.01 1.93
N ARG A 58 12.13 -11.20 2.52
CA ARG A 58 13.44 -11.78 2.81
C ARG A 58 14.27 -11.92 1.54
N GLU A 59 13.70 -12.46 0.47
CA GLU A 59 14.44 -12.69 -0.78
C GLU A 59 14.87 -11.37 -1.44
N VAL A 60 14.01 -10.35 -1.40
CA VAL A 60 14.30 -8.98 -1.85
C VAL A 60 15.44 -8.35 -1.04
N LEU A 61 15.36 -8.41 0.29
CA LEU A 61 16.37 -7.82 1.18
C LEU A 61 17.73 -8.49 1.05
N LEU A 62 17.75 -9.82 0.88
CA LEU A 62 18.98 -10.58 0.68
C LEU A 62 19.50 -10.53 -0.76
N LYS A 63 18.78 -9.86 -1.68
CA LYS A 63 19.07 -9.84 -3.12
C LYS A 63 19.28 -11.25 -3.70
N THR A 64 18.50 -12.20 -3.20
CA THR A 64 18.53 -13.60 -3.66
C THR A 64 17.47 -13.85 -4.71
N ARG A 65 17.64 -14.91 -5.51
CA ARG A 65 16.63 -15.31 -6.49
C ARG A 65 15.29 -15.56 -5.79
N ILE A 66 14.25 -14.82 -6.18
CA ILE A 66 12.90 -15.03 -5.66
C ILE A 66 12.41 -16.42 -6.06
N LYS A 67 12.28 -17.31 -5.07
CA LYS A 67 11.84 -18.71 -5.26
C LYS A 67 10.32 -18.81 -5.25
N VAL A 68 9.66 -17.85 -4.61
CA VAL A 68 8.20 -17.80 -4.56
C VAL A 68 7.63 -17.34 -5.90
N ARG A 69 6.91 -18.22 -6.59
CA ARG A 69 6.32 -17.94 -7.92
C ARG A 69 4.79 -18.06 -7.99
N CYS A 70 4.17 -18.57 -6.95
CA CYS A 70 2.73 -18.83 -6.87
C CYS A 70 2.19 -18.35 -5.51
N GLY A 71 0.88 -18.10 -5.42
CA GLY A 71 0.22 -17.58 -4.20
C GLY A 71 0.12 -16.05 -4.13
N PHE A 72 0.61 -15.36 -5.15
CA PHE A 72 0.34 -13.94 -5.40
C PHE A 72 -0.68 -13.81 -6.54
N TRP A 73 -1.60 -12.85 -6.45
CA TRP A 73 -2.61 -12.62 -7.49
C TRP A 73 -2.02 -11.85 -8.69
N HIS A 74 -0.92 -11.14 -8.47
CA HIS A 74 -0.05 -10.56 -9.49
C HIS A 74 1.41 -10.82 -9.11
N GLN A 75 2.32 -10.94 -10.09
CA GLN A 75 3.73 -11.22 -9.76
C GLN A 75 4.37 -9.99 -9.10
N PRO A 76 4.90 -10.11 -7.87
CA PRO A 76 5.59 -9.00 -7.25
C PRO A 76 6.96 -8.78 -7.92
N PRO A 77 7.58 -7.60 -7.71
CA PRO A 77 8.88 -7.29 -8.28
C PRO A 77 9.95 -8.31 -7.87
N ARG A 78 10.87 -8.60 -8.81
CA ARG A 78 11.98 -9.54 -8.60
C ARG A 78 13.19 -8.91 -7.94
N GLU A 79 13.26 -7.58 -7.98
CA GLU A 79 14.34 -6.78 -7.43
C GLU A 79 13.69 -5.62 -6.66
N GLY A 80 14.19 -5.37 -5.45
CA GLY A 80 13.77 -4.21 -4.66
C GLY A 80 14.72 -3.05 -4.91
N ASN A 81 14.19 -1.95 -5.43
CA ASN A 81 14.94 -0.69 -5.60
C ASN A 81 14.79 0.25 -4.39
N GLY A 82 14.22 -0.23 -3.27
CA GLY A 82 14.04 0.54 -2.05
C GLY A 82 15.28 0.58 -1.18
N ASN A 83 15.55 1.73 -0.57
CA ASN A 83 16.54 1.84 0.50
C ASN A 83 16.08 1.05 1.72
N VAL A 84 16.80 -0.04 2.05
CA VAL A 84 16.49 -0.92 3.19
C VAL A 84 16.47 -0.14 4.51
N SER A 85 17.26 0.93 4.62
CA SER A 85 17.32 1.79 5.81
C SER A 85 16.03 2.55 6.07
N GLN A 86 15.14 2.63 5.07
CA GLN A 86 13.86 3.34 5.12
C GLN A 86 12.68 2.38 4.99
N LEU A 87 12.89 1.10 5.29
CA LEU A 87 11.86 0.08 5.32
C LEU A 87 11.46 -0.25 6.75
N CYS A 88 10.16 -0.21 7.05
CA CYS A 88 9.60 -0.74 8.29
C CYS A 88 8.53 -1.79 7.99
N ILE A 89 8.42 -2.79 8.88
CA ILE A 89 7.32 -3.75 8.86
C ILE A 89 6.21 -3.21 9.77
N LEU A 90 4.99 -3.09 9.25
CA LEU A 90 3.85 -2.66 10.04
C LEU A 90 3.59 -3.68 11.15
N ASN A 91 3.40 -3.21 12.39
CA ASN A 91 2.97 -4.06 13.48
C ASN A 91 1.61 -4.68 13.13
N PRO A 92 1.48 -6.03 13.09
CA PRO A 92 0.23 -6.70 12.74
C PRO A 92 -0.98 -6.30 13.59
N TYR A 93 -0.74 -5.78 14.81
CA TYR A 93 -1.81 -5.26 15.66
C TYR A 93 -2.60 -4.13 15.00
N VAL A 94 -1.95 -3.25 14.23
CA VAL A 94 -2.62 -2.15 13.52
C VAL A 94 -3.61 -2.69 12.48
N THR A 95 -3.23 -3.75 11.76
CA THR A 95 -4.11 -4.45 10.81
C THR A 95 -5.24 -5.17 11.55
N TYR A 96 -4.93 -5.82 12.68
CA TYR A 96 -5.93 -6.47 13.52
C TYR A 96 -7.00 -5.47 14.02
N GLU A 97 -6.60 -4.29 14.49
CA GLU A 97 -7.54 -3.26 14.94
C GLU A 97 -8.41 -2.73 13.80
N ALA A 98 -7.82 -2.46 12.64
CA ALA A 98 -8.55 -2.07 11.44
C ALA A 98 -9.62 -3.11 11.05
N MET A 99 -9.29 -4.40 11.15
CA MET A 99 -10.20 -5.48 10.78
C MET A 99 -11.31 -5.72 11.81
N TYR A 100 -10.95 -5.86 13.08
CA TYR A 100 -11.84 -6.41 14.09
C TYR A 100 -12.43 -5.38 15.05
N LYS A 101 -11.74 -4.24 15.24
CA LYS A 101 -12.27 -3.15 16.07
C LYS A 101 -13.00 -2.11 15.23
N LEU A 102 -12.41 -1.70 14.11
CA LEU A 102 -12.97 -0.66 13.25
C LEU A 102 -14.06 -1.21 12.31
N LEU A 103 -13.74 -2.24 11.53
CA LEU A 103 -14.68 -2.83 10.56
C LEU A 103 -15.58 -3.94 11.15
N GLN A 104 -15.28 -4.41 12.37
CA GLN A 104 -16.03 -5.47 13.06
C GLN A 104 -16.22 -6.73 12.18
N LEU A 105 -15.20 -7.09 11.39
CA LEU A 105 -15.27 -8.26 10.52
C LEU A 105 -15.40 -9.55 11.35
N ASN A 106 -16.18 -10.50 10.86
CA ASN A 106 -16.23 -11.82 11.48
C ASN A 106 -14.91 -12.58 11.24
N THR A 107 -14.33 -13.17 12.28
CA THR A 107 -13.10 -13.96 12.22
C THR A 107 -13.22 -15.20 11.33
N SER A 108 -14.44 -15.71 11.11
CA SER A 108 -14.70 -16.82 10.18
C SER A 108 -14.60 -16.41 8.70
N ASN A 109 -14.74 -15.12 8.39
CA ASN A 109 -14.62 -14.61 7.04
C ASN A 109 -13.14 -14.34 6.74
N ARG A 110 -12.61 -14.96 5.68
CA ARG A 110 -11.25 -14.72 5.15
C ARG A 110 -11.15 -13.37 4.42
N ARG A 111 -11.77 -12.31 4.95
CA ARG A 111 -11.74 -10.96 4.41
C ARG A 111 -10.72 -10.14 5.19
N TYR A 112 -9.94 -9.33 4.48
CA TYR A 112 -9.00 -8.39 5.06
C TYR A 112 -9.49 -6.97 4.85
N ALA A 113 -9.14 -6.06 5.76
CA ALA A 113 -9.31 -4.63 5.54
C ALA A 113 -8.49 -4.21 4.32
N THR A 114 -8.99 -3.23 3.55
CA THR A 114 -8.19 -2.63 2.47
C THR A 114 -6.99 -1.91 3.05
N THR A 115 -5.90 -1.78 2.29
CA THR A 115 -4.71 -0.99 2.71
C THR A 115 -5.11 0.44 3.12
N GLY A 116 -6.16 1.00 2.51
CA GLY A 116 -6.73 2.31 2.88
C GLY A 116 -7.24 2.34 4.31
N ILE A 117 -8.07 1.38 4.71
CA ILE A 117 -8.58 1.32 6.09
C ILE A 117 -7.46 1.03 7.10
N ILE A 118 -6.48 0.19 6.73
CA ILE A 118 -5.30 -0.06 7.57
C ILE A 118 -4.48 1.22 7.75
N ALA A 119 -4.28 2.00 6.69
CA ALA A 119 -3.56 3.27 6.74
C ALA A 119 -4.31 4.33 7.53
N LEU A 120 -5.64 4.37 7.43
CA LEU A 120 -6.47 5.24 8.25
C LEU A 120 -6.31 4.90 9.73
N ASN A 121 -6.37 3.61 10.09
CA ASN A 121 -6.16 3.18 11.48
C ASN A 121 -4.75 3.57 11.97
N LEU A 122 -3.72 3.33 11.16
CA LEU A 122 -2.35 3.77 11.47
C LEU A 122 -2.27 5.29 11.69
N ALA A 123 -2.87 6.08 10.81
CA ALA A 123 -2.88 7.54 10.90
C ALA A 123 -3.54 8.03 12.20
N LEU A 124 -4.64 7.40 12.62
CA LEU A 124 -5.32 7.74 13.88
C LEU A 124 -4.48 7.45 15.13
N HIS A 125 -3.54 6.50 15.08
CA HIS A 125 -2.58 6.29 16.17
C HIS A 125 -1.40 7.28 16.16
N MET A 126 -1.11 7.90 15.00
CA MET A 126 0.09 8.73 14.81
C MET A 126 -0.22 10.23 14.79
N CYS A 127 -1.44 10.63 14.44
CA CYS A 127 -1.83 12.00 14.16
C CYS A 127 -3.01 12.43 15.02
N GLN A 128 -3.05 13.71 15.39
CA GLN A 128 -4.20 14.31 16.09
C GLN A 128 -5.37 14.57 15.13
N GLU A 129 -5.06 14.89 13.87
CA GLU A 129 -6.05 15.16 12.83
C GLU A 129 -5.67 14.39 11.56
N VAL A 130 -6.68 13.86 10.88
CA VAL A 130 -6.51 13.06 9.66
C VAL A 130 -7.45 13.57 8.58
N ILE A 131 -6.87 13.99 7.45
CA ILE A 131 -7.59 14.38 6.25
C ILE A 131 -7.43 13.25 5.23
N ILE A 132 -8.54 12.81 4.66
CA ILE A 132 -8.59 11.68 3.73
C ILE A 132 -8.91 12.21 2.33
N ALA A 133 -8.14 11.77 1.34
CA ALA A 133 -8.37 12.07 -0.07
C ALA A 133 -8.28 10.78 -0.90
N GLY A 134 -9.04 10.71 -2.00
CA GLY A 134 -9.04 9.55 -2.90
C GLY A 134 -9.67 8.28 -2.33
N PHE A 135 -10.60 8.40 -1.37
CA PHE A 135 -11.38 7.28 -0.85
C PHE A 135 -12.74 7.16 -1.54
N GLY A 136 -13.22 5.93 -1.68
CA GLY A 136 -14.49 5.62 -2.31
C GLY A 136 -14.31 4.92 -3.66
N TYR A 137 -15.43 4.49 -4.23
CA TYR A 137 -15.49 3.88 -5.56
C TYR A 137 -16.60 4.58 -6.36
N PRO A 138 -16.48 4.64 -7.70
CA PRO A 138 -17.61 4.97 -8.56
C PRO A 138 -18.82 4.10 -8.23
N GLY A 139 -20.03 4.64 -8.39
CA GLY A 139 -21.25 3.87 -8.19
C GLY A 139 -21.34 2.71 -9.19
N ASN A 140 -22.10 1.66 -8.86
CA ASN A 140 -22.22 0.46 -9.71
C ASN A 140 -22.70 0.71 -11.15
N HIS A 141 -23.29 1.87 -11.41
CA HIS A 141 -23.79 2.29 -12.74
C HIS A 141 -22.95 3.42 -13.36
N ASP A 142 -21.89 3.86 -12.68
CA ASP A 142 -20.95 4.85 -13.19
C ASP A 142 -19.75 4.16 -13.83
N ASN A 143 -19.82 4.03 -15.15
CA ASN A 143 -18.75 3.47 -15.98
C ASN A 143 -17.82 4.56 -16.55
N THR A 144 -18.01 5.82 -16.16
CA THR A 144 -17.29 6.97 -16.70
C THR A 144 -16.16 7.43 -15.79
N THR A 145 -16.38 7.32 -14.47
CA THR A 145 -15.34 7.66 -13.49
C THR A 145 -14.33 6.53 -13.39
N PRO A 146 -13.03 6.79 -13.57
CA PRO A 146 -12.01 5.76 -13.43
C PRO A 146 -11.87 5.32 -11.97
N ILE A 147 -11.61 4.03 -11.76
CA ILE A 147 -11.39 3.46 -10.40
C ILE A 147 -10.18 4.10 -9.72
N HIS A 148 -9.15 4.44 -10.49
CA HIS A 148 -7.97 5.14 -10.01
C HIS A 148 -7.85 6.49 -10.71
N CYS A 149 -7.48 7.54 -9.97
CA CYS A 149 -7.32 8.89 -10.51
C CYS A 149 -6.28 8.99 -11.65
N TYR A 150 -5.35 8.04 -11.72
CA TYR A 150 -4.31 7.95 -12.75
C TYR A 150 -4.67 7.03 -13.93
N ASN A 151 -5.88 6.45 -13.96
CA ASN A 151 -6.35 5.61 -15.07
C ASN A 151 -7.06 6.40 -16.19
N ILE A 152 -6.91 7.73 -16.22
CA ILE A 152 -7.52 8.56 -17.27
C ILE A 152 -6.80 8.29 -18.61
N GLY A 153 -7.51 7.73 -19.59
CA GLY A 153 -7.00 7.55 -20.97
C GLY A 153 -6.44 6.18 -21.34
N ARG A 154 -6.66 5.13 -20.52
CA ARG A 154 -6.44 3.73 -20.94
C ARG A 154 -7.78 3.09 -21.33
N SER A 155 -8.23 3.38 -22.54
CA SER A 155 -9.30 2.68 -23.27
C SER A 155 -8.72 1.91 -24.44
#